data_AF-A0A419J7S7-F1
#
_entry.id   AF-A0A419J7S7-F1
#
_cell.length_a   1.000
_cell.length_b   1.000
_cell.length_c   1.000
_cell.angle_alpha   90.00
_cell.angle_beta   90.00
_cell.angle_gamma   90.00
#
_symmetry.space_group_name_H-M   'P 1'
#
loop_
_entity.id
_entity.type
_entity.pdbx_description
1 polymer ?
#
loop_
_entity_poly.entity_id
_entity_poly.type
_entity_poly.pdbx_seq_one_letter_code
_entity_poly.pdbx_strand_id
1 'polypeptide(L)'
;QKSINRLPDGPRVTAFPYFMGPELFGCFAGRRWMHITAAGDVLPCAYTPLSFGNVREEPLGEIWKRIGRHPAYRGHADYCMMRNPEFRERYIHSIPEGSAMPYLVDV
;
A
#
# COMPACT_ATOMS: atom_id res chain seq x y z
N GLN A 1 -6.38 18.78 -14.76
CA GLN A 1 -7.37 17.68 -14.61
C GLN A 1 -8.81 18.15 -14.84
N LYS A 2 -9.43 18.93 -13.93
CA LYS A 2 -10.87 19.26 -14.02
C LYS A 2 -11.28 19.98 -15.31
N SER A 3 -10.46 20.90 -15.82
CA SER A 3 -10.71 21.59 -17.10
C SER A 3 -10.62 20.64 -18.29
N ILE A 4 -9.53 19.87 -18.39
CA ILE A 4 -9.31 18.90 -19.48
C ILE A 4 -10.42 17.84 -19.51
N ASN A 5 -10.81 17.32 -18.34
CA ASN A 5 -11.83 16.27 -18.26
C ASN A 5 -13.25 16.75 -18.54
N ARG A 6 -13.49 18.06 -18.70
CA ARG A 6 -14.78 18.62 -19.14
C ARG A 6 -14.91 18.72 -20.65
N LEU A 7 -13.82 18.57 -21.40
CA LEU A 7 -13.87 18.57 -22.86
C LEU A 7 -14.63 17.32 -23.35
N PRO A 8 -15.43 17.43 -24.43
CA PRO A 8 -16.17 16.29 -24.96
C PRO A 8 -15.20 15.21 -25.46
N ASP A 9 -14.13 15.62 -26.14
CA ASP A 9 -13.13 14.74 -26.76
C ASP A 9 -11.72 14.93 -26.18
N GLY A 10 -10.84 13.97 -26.46
CA GLY A 10 -9.44 13.99 -26.06
C GLY A 10 -9.11 13.15 -24.81
N PRO A 11 -7.83 13.16 -24.38
CA PRO A 11 -7.37 12.31 -23.29
C PRO A 11 -7.96 12.75 -21.95
N ARG A 12 -8.44 11.78 -21.16
CA ARG A 12 -8.79 12.01 -19.76
C ARG A 12 -7.51 12.08 -18.95
N VAL A 13 -7.32 13.18 -18.23
CA VAL A 13 -6.16 13.42 -17.38
C VAL A 13 -6.54 13.17 -15.93
N THR A 14 -5.79 12.31 -15.28
CA THR A 14 -5.93 12.01 -13.86
C THR A 14 -4.61 12.23 -13.15
N ALA A 15 -4.63 13.04 -12.10
CA ALA A 15 -3.52 13.18 -11.17
C ALA A 15 -3.68 12.16 -10.05
N PHE A 16 -2.79 11.17 -10.00
CA PHE A 16 -2.83 10.15 -8.97
C PHE A 16 -2.73 10.71 -7.53
N PRO A 17 -1.91 11.75 -7.25
CA PRO A 17 -1.89 12.39 -5.93
C PRO A 17 -3.22 13.00 -5.50
N TYR A 18 -4.07 13.42 -6.45
CA TYR A 18 -5.41 13.93 -6.14
C TYR A 18 -6.32 12.80 -5.65
N PHE A 19 -6.34 11.65 -6.34
CA PHE A 19 -7.10 10.47 -5.90
C PHE A 19 -6.62 9.93 -4.55
N MET A 20 -5.31 9.92 -4.32
CA MET A 20 -4.73 9.50 -3.04
C MET A 20 -4.82 10.56 -1.93
N GLY A 21 -5.48 11.69 -2.19
CA GLY A 21 -5.74 12.72 -1.21
C GLY A 21 -6.89 12.33 -0.25
N PRO A 22 -7.00 13.05 0.88
CA PRO A 22 -7.99 12.77 1.93
C PRO A 22 -9.44 12.93 1.47
N GLU A 23 -9.68 13.85 0.53
CA GLU A 23 -11.03 14.13 0.01
C GLU A 23 -11.62 13.00 -0.84
N LEU A 24 -10.79 12.06 -1.30
CA LEU A 24 -11.22 10.97 -2.16
C LEU A 24 -10.97 9.64 -1.47
N PHE A 25 -9.78 9.07 -1.66
CA PHE A 25 -9.53 7.68 -1.26
C PHE A 25 -8.46 7.56 -0.16
N GLY A 26 -7.61 8.58 0.01
CA GLY A 26 -6.48 8.52 0.92
C GLY A 26 -5.45 7.48 0.49
N CYS A 27 -4.77 6.83 1.45
CA CYS A 27 -3.81 5.78 1.15
C CYS A 27 -4.49 4.53 0.55
N PHE A 28 -3.85 3.95 -0.46
CA PHE A 28 -4.33 2.72 -1.12
C PHE A 28 -3.69 1.46 -0.54
N ALA A 29 -2.61 1.60 0.23
CA ALA A 29 -1.78 0.51 0.70
C ALA A 29 -2.60 -0.53 1.45
N GLY A 30 -2.67 -1.75 0.92
CA GLY A 30 -3.41 -2.84 1.56
C GLY A 30 -4.93 -2.68 1.57
N ARG A 31 -5.48 -1.78 0.74
CA ARG A 31 -6.91 -1.44 0.70
C ARG A 31 -7.50 -1.47 -0.69
N ARG A 32 -6.83 -0.80 -1.61
CA ARG A 32 -7.25 -0.68 -3.03
C ARG A 32 -6.26 -1.36 -3.96
N TRP A 33 -5.03 -1.55 -3.48
CA TRP A 33 -4.00 -2.27 -4.18
C TRP A 33 -3.07 -3.01 -3.21
N MET A 34 -2.24 -3.85 -3.79
CA MET A 34 -1.03 -4.39 -3.19
C MET A 34 0.03 -4.47 -4.29
N HIS A 35 1.28 -4.67 -3.89
CA HIS A 35 2.40 -4.89 -4.78
C HIS A 35 2.88 -6.32 -4.63
N ILE A 36 3.15 -7.01 -5.73
CA ILE A 36 3.72 -8.35 -5.73
C ILE A 36 5.11 -8.23 -6.35
N THR A 37 6.15 -8.65 -5.63
CA THR A 37 7.53 -8.63 -6.14
C THR A 37 7.72 -9.71 -7.20
N ALA A 38 8.83 -9.65 -7.95
CA ALA A 38 9.18 -10.73 -8.89
C ALA A 38 9.41 -12.09 -8.19
N ALA A 39 9.79 -12.07 -6.91
CA ALA A 39 9.93 -13.28 -6.09
C ALA A 39 8.59 -13.81 -5.55
N GLY A 40 7.51 -13.04 -5.67
CA GLY A 40 6.16 -13.42 -5.25
C GLY A 40 5.70 -12.84 -3.91
N ASP A 41 6.56 -12.08 -3.22
CA ASP A 41 6.20 -11.44 -1.94
C ASP A 41 5.10 -10.41 -2.14
N VAL A 42 4.11 -10.42 -1.25
CA VAL A 42 2.97 -9.51 -1.31
C VAL A 42 3.12 -8.42 -0.27
N LEU A 43 3.25 -7.19 -0.75
CA LEU A 43 3.40 -5.98 0.06
C LEU A 43 2.13 -5.13 -0.05
N PRO A 44 1.71 -4.41 0.99
CA PRO A 44 0.55 -3.51 0.93
C PRO A 44 0.75 -2.38 -0.07
N CYS A 45 2.00 -1.96 -0.29
CA CYS A 45 2.42 -0.94 -1.23
C CYS A 45 3.89 -1.16 -1.59
N ALA A 46 4.33 -0.78 -2.80
CA ALA A 46 5.72 -0.88 -3.22
C ALA A 46 6.71 -0.09 -2.33
N TYR A 47 6.21 0.87 -1.55
CA TYR A 47 7.02 1.71 -0.67
C TYR A 47 7.05 1.27 0.80
N THR A 48 6.30 0.23 1.16
CA THR A 48 6.31 -0.33 2.51
C THR A 48 6.91 -1.73 2.41
N PRO A 49 8.20 -1.92 2.74
CA PRO A 49 8.92 -3.18 2.53
C PRO A 49 8.54 -4.25 3.56
N LEU A 50 7.23 -4.44 3.75
CA LEU A 50 6.59 -5.33 4.69
C LEU A 50 5.84 -6.38 3.87
N SER A 51 6.37 -7.60 3.86
CA SER A 51 5.74 -8.75 3.21
C SER A 51 4.70 -9.36 4.15
N PHE A 52 3.54 -9.68 3.60
CA PHE A 52 2.46 -10.37 4.28
C PHE A 52 2.31 -11.81 3.82
N GLY A 53 3.24 -12.35 3.04
CA GLY A 53 3.22 -13.70 2.50
C GLY A 53 3.68 -13.74 1.05
N ASN A 54 3.77 -14.94 0.49
CA ASN A 54 4.24 -15.15 -0.89
C ASN A 54 3.18 -15.91 -1.71
N VAL A 55 2.83 -15.39 -2.89
CA VAL A 55 1.79 -16.00 -3.75
C VAL A 55 2.15 -17.38 -4.29
N ARG A 56 3.42 -17.76 -4.21
CA ARG A 56 3.91 -19.10 -4.60
C ARG A 56 3.66 -20.14 -3.51
N GLU A 57 3.35 -19.71 -2.29
CA GLU A 57 3.21 -20.55 -1.11
C GLU A 57 1.77 -20.61 -0.60
N GLU A 58 1.02 -19.51 -0.71
CA GLU A 58 -0.35 -19.42 -0.24
C GLU A 58 -1.27 -18.59 -1.18
N PRO A 59 -2.60 -18.77 -1.11
CA PRO A 59 -3.52 -18.02 -1.95
C PRO A 59 -3.48 -16.51 -1.66
N LEU A 60 -3.42 -15.70 -2.73
CA LEU A 60 -3.43 -14.23 -2.64
C LEU A 60 -4.60 -13.67 -1.81
N GLY A 61 -5.77 -14.33 -1.86
CA GLY A 61 -6.94 -13.92 -1.08
C GLY A 61 -6.73 -13.99 0.43
N GLU A 62 -5.96 -14.96 0.93
CA GLU A 62 -5.65 -15.07 2.36
C GLU A 62 -4.64 -14.00 2.78
N ILE A 63 -3.61 -13.77 1.97
CA ILE A 63 -2.64 -12.68 2.18
C ILE A 63 -3.35 -11.32 2.18
N TRP A 64 -4.31 -11.10 1.27
CA TRP A 64 -5.08 -9.86 1.22
C TRP A 64 -5.91 -9.63 2.50
N LYS A 65 -6.60 -10.66 2.99
CA LYS A 65 -7.34 -10.60 4.25
C LYS A 65 -6.42 -10.29 5.42
N ARG A 66 -5.21 -10.85 5.41
CA ARG A 66 -4.16 -10.62 6.40
C ARG A 66 -3.74 -9.16 6.45
N ILE A 67 -3.42 -8.57 5.29
CA ILE A 67 -3.10 -7.15 5.17
C ILE A 67 -4.26 -6.29 5.72
N GLY A 68 -5.50 -6.59 5.32
CA GLY A 68 -6.67 -5.83 5.74
C GLY A 68 -7.00 -5.91 7.25
N ARG A 69 -6.54 -6.96 7.95
CA ARG A 69 -6.69 -7.12 9.40
C ARG A 69 -5.57 -6.46 10.19
N HIS A 70 -4.40 -6.27 9.58
CA HIS A 70 -3.22 -5.75 10.26
C HIS A 70 -3.43 -4.31 10.75
N PRO A 71 -3.10 -3.98 12.01
CA PRO A 71 -3.36 -2.64 12.58
C PRO A 71 -2.76 -1.48 11.78
N ALA A 72 -1.67 -1.70 11.05
CA ALA A 72 -1.04 -0.68 10.22
C ALA A 72 -1.84 -0.30 8.95
N TYR A 73 -2.75 -1.18 8.48
CA TYR A 73 -3.49 -1.02 7.22
C TYR A 73 -5.00 -1.17 7.38
N ARG A 74 -5.46 -1.61 8.56
CA ARG A 74 -6.87 -1.66 8.95
C ARG A 74 -7.39 -0.25 9.18
N GLY A 75 -8.42 0.14 8.44
CA GLY A 75 -9.05 1.47 8.58
C GLY A 75 -8.55 2.52 7.60
N HIS A 76 -9.31 3.59 7.41
CA HIS A 76 -8.98 4.64 6.44
C HIS A 76 -7.73 5.40 6.87
N ALA A 77 -6.89 5.80 5.91
CA ALA A 77 -5.77 6.68 6.13
C ALA A 77 -5.85 7.83 5.13
N ASP A 78 -5.94 9.06 5.63
CA ASP A 78 -6.14 10.29 4.87
C ASP A 78 -5.00 10.59 3.88
N TYR A 79 -3.82 10.03 4.14
CA TYR A 79 -2.63 10.23 3.32
C TYR A 79 -1.70 9.01 3.39
N CYS A 80 -0.69 9.01 2.51
CA CYS A 80 0.28 7.90 2.41
C CYS A 80 0.90 7.54 3.78
N MET A 81 0.83 6.26 4.17
CA MET A 81 1.40 5.78 5.43
C MET A 81 2.90 6.03 5.54
N MET A 82 3.65 5.98 4.44
CA MET A 82 5.08 6.32 4.45
C MET A 82 5.36 7.81 4.74
N ARG A 83 4.36 8.70 4.65
CA ARG A 83 4.49 10.08 5.12
C ARG A 83 4.19 10.22 6.61
N ASN A 84 3.50 9.26 7.23
CA ASN A 84 3.17 9.29 8.65
C ASN A 84 4.43 8.90 9.49
N PRO A 85 4.94 9.80 10.37
CA PRO A 85 6.11 9.51 11.18
C PRO A 85 5.89 8.39 12.20
N GLU A 86 4.72 8.30 12.83
CA GLU A 86 4.39 7.24 13.79
C GLU A 86 4.33 5.86 13.12
N PHE A 87 3.81 5.81 11.88
CA PHE A 87 3.84 4.58 11.09
C PHE A 87 5.28 4.15 10.80
N ARG A 88 6.15 5.08 10.38
CA ARG A 88 7.55 4.76 10.08
C ARG A 88 8.27 4.27 11.34
N GLU A 89 8.08 4.95 12.46
CA GLU A 89 8.71 4.55 13.72
C GLU A 89 8.28 3.14 14.14
N ARG A 90 6.98 2.85 14.05
CA ARG A 90 6.42 1.59 14.53
C ARG A 90 6.70 0.39 13.63
N TYR A 91 6.73 0.58 12.30
CA TYR A 91 6.75 -0.54 11.35
C TYR A 91 7.91 -0.53 10.37
N ILE A 92 8.64 0.59 10.22
CA ILE A 92 9.76 0.70 9.28
C ILE A 92 11.09 0.77 10.02
N HIS A 93 11.23 1.70 10.97
CA HIS A 93 12.47 1.88 11.74
C HIS A 93 12.67 0.76 12.77
N SER A 94 11.61 0.04 13.11
CA SER A 94 11.64 -1.11 14.02
C SER A 94 12.11 -2.42 13.35
N ILE A 95 12.30 -2.43 12.02
CA ILE A 95 12.83 -3.60 11.30
C ILE A 95 14.27 -3.86 11.76
N PRO A 96 14.60 -5.06 12.27
CA PRO A 96 15.96 -5.35 12.74
C PRO A 96 17.00 -5.22 11.62
N GLU A 97 18.16 -4.66 11.95
CA GLU A 97 19.28 -4.57 11.01
C GLU A 97 19.72 -5.96 10.53
N GLY A 98 19.99 -6.10 9.23
CA GLY A 98 20.36 -7.38 8.62
C GLY A 98 19.19 -8.31 8.29
N SER A 99 17.94 -7.89 8.54
CA SER A 99 16.76 -8.65 8.12
C SER A 99 16.70 -8.84 6.60
N ALA A 100 16.18 -9.98 6.16
CA ALA A 100 15.86 -10.21 4.76
C ALA A 100 14.75 -9.25 4.29
N MET A 101 14.83 -8.81 3.03
CA MET A 101 13.90 -7.84 2.46
C MET A 101 13.16 -8.44 1.25
N PRO A 102 11.84 -8.17 1.11
CA PRO A 102 10.98 -7.43 2.03
C PRO A 102 10.78 -8.17 3.37
N TYR A 103 10.68 -7.42 4.47
CA TYR A 103 10.61 -7.97 5.82
C TYR A 103 9.27 -8.69 6.01
N LEU A 104 9.32 -9.99 6.33
CA LEU A 104 8.12 -10.76 6.62
C LEU A 104 7.53 -10.29 7.96
N VAL A 105 6.29 -9.79 7.91
CA VAL A 105 5.57 -9.33 9.10
C VAL A 105 5.10 -10.55 9.88
N ASP A 106 5.48 -10.63 11.15
CA ASP A 106 4.90 -11.60 12.08
C ASP A 106 3.42 -11.26 12.30
N VAL A 107 2.56 -12.24 12.02
CA VAL A 107 1.10 -12.06 11.88
C VAL A 107 0.33 -12.65 13.03
#